data_AF-A0A2S9G3D6-F1
#
_entry.id   AF-A0A2S9G3D6-F1
#
_cell.length_a   1.000
_cell.length_b   1.000
_cell.length_c   1.000
_cell.angle_alpha   90.00
_cell.angle_beta   90.00
_cell.angle_gamma   90.00
#
_symmetry.space_group_name_H-M   'P 1'
#
loop_
_entity.id
_entity.type
_entity.pdbx_description
1 polymer ?
#
loop_
_entity_poly.entity_id
_entity_poly.type
_entity_poly.pdbx_seq_one_letter_code
_entity_poly.pdbx_strand_id
1 'polypeptide(L)'
;RTPLTTVRMAADLIHDHAEDLDPALRRSTELMVNELDRFESLPNDLLEISRHDAGVAELAVEAVDLRSIVQRALDNVGHLTEEAG
;
A
#
# COMPACT_ATOMS: atom_id res chain seq x y z
N ARG A 1 -6.37 -6.36 -14.38
CA ARG A 1 -6.57 -4.99 -13.84
C ARG A 1 -8.05 -4.69 -13.63
N THR A 2 -8.93 -4.93 -14.60
CA THR A 2 -10.39 -4.67 -14.52
C THR A 2 -11.14 -5.32 -13.34
N PRO A 3 -10.87 -6.58 -12.94
CA PRO A 3 -11.55 -7.17 -11.78
C PRO A 3 -11.23 -6.43 -10.48
N LEU A 4 -9.99 -5.99 -10.32
CA LEU A 4 -9.53 -5.26 -9.15
C LEU A 4 -10.10 -3.85 -9.10
N THR A 5 -10.12 -3.16 -10.25
CA THR A 5 -10.70 -1.81 -10.36
C THR A 5 -12.19 -1.81 -10.00
N THR A 6 -12.95 -2.84 -10.38
CA THR A 6 -14.37 -2.92 -10.00
C THR A 6 -14.56 -3.16 -8.50
N VAL A 7 -13.76 -4.04 -7.89
CA VAL A 7 -13.81 -4.28 -6.44
C VAL A 7 -13.37 -3.03 -5.66
N ARG A 8 -12.33 -2.34 -6.14
CA ARG A 8 -11.88 -1.04 -5.62
C ARG A 8 -13.01 -0.01 -5.64
N MET A 9 -13.63 0.22 -6.79
CA MET A 9 -14.73 1.18 -6.90
C MET A 9 -15.88 0.86 -5.94
N ALA A 10 -16.20 -0.42 -5.75
CA ALA A 10 -17.21 -0.83 -4.78
C ALA A 10 -16.77 -0.58 -3.32
N ALA A 11 -15.51 -0.86 -2.99
CA ALA A 11 -14.95 -0.62 -1.66
C ALA A 11 -14.89 0.88 -1.34
N ASP A 12 -14.46 1.72 -2.28
CA ASP A 12 -14.40 3.17 -2.13
C ASP A 12 -15.79 3.75 -1.86
N LEU A 13 -16.82 3.31 -2.61
CA LEU A 13 -18.21 3.73 -2.38
C LEU A 13 -18.73 3.37 -0.98
N ILE A 14 -18.34 2.22 -0.43
CA ILE A 14 -18.71 1.80 0.93
C ILE A 14 -17.91 2.63 1.95
N HIS A 15 -16.64 2.92 1.67
CA HIS A 15 -15.77 3.71 2.54
C HIS A 15 -16.23 5.17 2.67
N ASP A 16 -16.72 5.77 1.57
CA ASP A 16 -17.28 7.13 1.55
C ASP A 16 -18.47 7.32 2.51
N HIS A 17 -19.17 6.23 2.84
CA HIS A 17 -20.32 6.22 3.76
C HIS A 17 -20.02 5.48 5.07
N ALA A 18 -18.72 5.29 5.40
CA ALA A 18 -18.31 4.44 6.50
C ALA A 18 -18.75 4.95 7.88
N GLU A 19 -18.95 6.26 8.03
CA GLU A 19 -19.43 6.87 9.28
C GLU A 19 -20.89 6.56 9.61
N ASP A 20 -21.69 6.15 8.61
CA ASP A 20 -23.07 5.73 8.79
C ASP A 20 -23.21 4.23 9.13
N LEU A 21 -22.10 3.49 9.12
CA LEU A 21 -22.07 2.06 9.39
C LEU A 21 -21.96 1.76 10.89
N ASP A 22 -22.49 0.61 11.31
CA ASP A 22 -22.20 0.08 12.64
C ASP A 22 -20.67 -0.04 12.84
N PRO A 23 -20.12 0.25 14.04
CA PRO A 23 -18.69 0.19 14.31
C PRO A 23 -17.96 -1.05 13.79
N ALA A 24 -18.58 -2.24 13.84
CA ALA A 24 -17.97 -3.47 13.33
C ALA A 24 -17.83 -3.47 11.80
N LEU A 25 -18.81 -2.91 11.10
CA LEU A 25 -18.84 -2.85 9.65
C LEU A 25 -17.93 -1.73 9.12
N ARG A 26 -17.86 -0.58 9.82
CA ARG A 26 -16.89 0.49 9.52
C ARG A 26 -15.45 -0.03 9.52
N ARG A 27 -15.05 -0.70 10.61
CA ARG A 27 -13.72 -1.33 10.72
C ARG A 27 -13.47 -2.36 9.63
N SER A 28 -14.49 -3.15 9.27
CA SER A 28 -14.37 -4.15 8.20
C SER A 28 -14.15 -3.50 6.83
N THR A 29 -14.78 -2.37 6.56
CA THR A 29 -14.57 -1.57 5.35
C THR A 29 -13.17 -0.98 5.28
N GLU A 30 -12.66 -0.40 6.37
CA GLU A 30 -11.29 0.11 6.45
C GLU A 30 -10.25 -0.99 6.16
N LEU A 31 -10.40 -2.15 6.80
CA LEU A 31 -9.52 -3.30 6.56
C LEU A 31 -9.59 -3.81 5.11
N MET A 32 -10.77 -3.78 4.49
CA MET A 32 -10.96 -4.17 3.10
C MET A 32 -10.20 -3.25 2.13
N VAL A 33 -10.29 -1.92 2.34
CA VAL A 33 -9.56 -0.94 1.53
C VAL A 33 -8.06 -1.14 1.67
N ASN A 34 -7.56 -1.31 2.89
CA ASN A 34 -6.14 -1.57 3.16
C ASN A 34 -5.64 -2.86 2.47
N GLU A 35 -6.43 -3.94 2.47
CA GLU A 35 -6.03 -5.18 1.81
C GLU A 35 -6.05 -5.03 0.28
N LEU A 36 -6.95 -4.22 -0.28
CA LEU A 36 -6.94 -3.91 -1.71
C LEU A 36 -5.69 -3.10 -2.10
N ASP A 37 -5.26 -2.14 -1.28
CA ASP A 37 -4.02 -1.38 -1.51
C ASP A 37 -2.80 -2.31 -1.52
N ARG A 38 -2.75 -3.24 -0.58
CA ARG A 38 -1.73 -4.28 -0.52
C ARG A 38 -1.78 -5.19 -1.76
N PHE A 39 -2.97 -5.57 -2.23
CA PHE A 39 -3.10 -6.39 -3.43
C PHE A 39 -2.66 -5.64 -4.71
N GLU A 40 -2.78 -4.31 -4.73
CA GLU A 40 -2.25 -3.47 -5.82
C GLU A 40 -0.72 -3.37 -5.81
N SER A 41 -0.08 -3.44 -4.64
CA SER A 41 1.39 -3.41 -4.55
C SER A 41 2.03 -4.74 -4.94
N LEU A 42 1.40 -5.88 -4.61
CA LEU A 42 1.97 -7.22 -4.82
C LEU A 42 2.44 -7.51 -6.26
N PRO A 43 1.71 -7.11 -7.34
CA PRO A 43 2.21 -7.28 -8.69
C PRO A 43 3.47 -6.46 -9.00
N ASN A 44 3.60 -5.26 -8.43
CA ASN A 44 4.82 -4.46 -8.60
C ASN A 44 6.00 -5.14 -7.90
N ASP A 45 5.80 -5.58 -6.65
CA ASP A 45 6.82 -6.30 -5.89
C ASP A 45 7.26 -7.58 -6.64
N LEU A 46 6.30 -8.31 -7.23
CA LEU A 46 6.58 -9.51 -8.02
C LEU A 46 7.36 -9.19 -9.31
N LEU A 47 7.03 -8.10 -9.98
CA LEU A 47 7.78 -7.65 -11.17
C LEU A 47 9.18 -7.19 -10.81
N GLU A 48 9.36 -6.56 -9.66
CA GLU A 48 10.67 -6.16 -9.14
C GLU A 48 11.55 -7.38 -8.87
N ILE A 49 11.03 -8.38 -8.14
CA ILE A 49 11.71 -9.66 -7.92
C ILE A 49 12.07 -10.32 -9.25
N SER A 50 11.12 -10.39 -10.18
CA SER A 50 11.35 -11.00 -11.50
C SER A 50 12.44 -10.28 -12.31
N ARG A 51 12.54 -8.95 -12.24
CA ARG A 51 13.59 -8.18 -12.90
C ARG A 51 14.96 -8.42 -12.29
N HIS A 52 15.04 -8.52 -10.96
CA HIS A 52 16.26 -8.88 -10.26
C HIS A 52 16.73 -10.30 -10.61
N ASP A 53 15.82 -11.28 -10.58
CA ASP A 53 16.10 -12.68 -10.89
C ASP A 53 16.54 -12.89 -12.36
N ALA A 54 15.96 -12.12 -13.28
CA ALA A 54 16.35 -12.15 -14.69
C ALA A 54 17.69 -11.43 -14.99
N GLY A 55 18.32 -10.79 -13.99
CA GLY A 55 19.56 -10.03 -14.17
C GLY A 55 19.39 -8.74 -14.99
N VAL A 56 18.15 -8.26 -15.15
CA VAL A 56 17.80 -7.06 -15.95
C VAL A 56 17.68 -5.80 -15.05
N ALA A 57 17.89 -5.94 -13.74
CA ALA A 57 17.96 -4.81 -12.83
C ALA A 57 19.32 -4.11 -12.97
N GLU A 58 19.34 -2.94 -13.61
CA GLU A 58 20.51 -2.07 -13.68
C GLU A 58 20.64 -1.24 -12.39
N LEU A 59 21.80 -1.30 -11.74
CA LEU A 59 22.12 -0.48 -10.58
C LEU A 59 22.62 0.90 -11.03
N ALA A 60 21.83 1.94 -10.80
CA ALA A 60 22.27 3.33 -10.98
C ALA A 60 22.89 3.85 -9.68
N VAL A 61 24.16 4.27 -9.75
CA VAL A 61 24.88 4.84 -8.59
C VAL A 61 24.83 6.36 -8.69
N GLU A 62 24.25 7.00 -7.67
CA GLU A 62 24.19 8.45 -7.55
C GLU A 62 24.49 8.90 -6.11
N ALA A 63 24.99 10.14 -5.96
CA ALA A 63 25.16 10.76 -4.67
C ALA A 63 23.80 11.22 -4.13
N VAL A 64 23.36 10.62 -3.02
CA VAL A 64 22.07 10.89 -2.40
C VAL A 64 22.22 11.43 -0.98
N ASP A 65 21.29 12.29 -0.56
CA ASP A 65 21.19 12.69 0.85
C ASP A 65 20.52 11.57 1.66
N LEU A 66 21.32 10.84 2.43
CA LEU A 66 20.86 9.76 3.31
C LEU A 66 19.83 10.24 4.34
N ARG A 67 19.92 11.49 4.80
CA ARG A 67 18.95 12.03 5.78
C ARG A 67 17.54 12.05 5.20
N SER A 68 17.40 12.53 3.96
CA SER A 68 16.12 12.55 3.26
C SER A 68 15.52 11.15 3.05
N ILE A 69 16.36 10.14 2.85
CA ILE A 69 15.93 8.74 2.65
C ILE A 69 15.40 8.17 3.97
N VAL A 70 16.17 8.35 5.05
CA VAL A 70 15.78 7.87 6.38
C VAL A 70 14.48 8.52 6.83
N GLN A 71 14.30 9.84 6.63
CA GLN A 71 13.06 10.51 7.01
C GLN A 71 11.84 9.95 6.26
N ARG A 72 11.94 9.77 4.94
CA ARG A 72 10.85 9.16 4.15
C ARG A 72 10.52 7.74 4.59
N ALA A 73 11.53 6.95 4.92
CA ALA A 73 11.32 5.60 5.44
C ALA A 73 10.57 5.62 6.78
N LEU A 74 10.90 6.56 7.67
CA LEU A 74 10.19 6.75 8.94
C LEU A 74 8.75 7.20 8.73
N ASP A 75 8.51 8.15 7.82
CA ASP A 75 7.16 8.62 7.48
C ASP A 75 6.28 7.47 6.96
N ASN A 76 6.87 6.57 6.16
CA ASN A 76 6.16 5.40 5.62
C ASN A 76 5.74 4.38 6.70
N VAL A 77 6.49 4.24 7.79
CA VAL A 77 6.18 3.27 8.87
C VAL A 77 5.58 3.92 10.12
N GLY A 78 5.51 5.25 10.16
CA GLY A 78 5.09 6.01 11.34
C GLY A 78 3.69 5.66 11.83
N HIS A 79 2.77 5.33 10.92
CA HIS A 79 1.41 4.89 11.26
C HIS A 79 1.38 3.58 12.05
N LEU A 80 2.35 2.67 11.84
CA LEU A 80 2.44 1.40 12.59
C LEU A 80 2.82 1.62 14.05
N THR A 81 3.52 2.73 14.35
CA THR A 81 3.89 3.10 15.72
C THR A 81 2.68 3.56 16.54
N GLU A 82 1.65 4.10 15.89
CA GLU A 82 0.41 4.53 16.55
C GLU A 82 -0.52 3.35 16.86
N GLU A 83 -0.46 2.26 16.08
CA GLU A 83 -1.24 1.03 16.33
C GLU A 83 -0.64 0.13 17.42
N ALA A 84 0.65 0.31 17.74
CA ALA A 84 1.39 -0.52 18.70
C ALA A 84 1.43 0.05 20.13
N GLY A 85 0.85 1.24 20.37
CA GLY A 85 0.79 1.93 21.67
C GLY A 85 -0.61 1.95 22.27
#